data_AF-A0A8J4T9L5-F1
#
_entry.id   AF-A0A8J4T9L5-F1
#
_cell.length_a   1.000
_cell.length_b   1.000
_cell.length_c   1.000
_cell.angle_alpha   90.00
_cell.angle_beta   90.00
_cell.angle_gamma   90.00
#
_symmetry.space_group_name_H-M   'P 1'
#
loop_
_entity.id
_entity.type
_entity.pdbx_description
1 polymer ?
#
loop_
_entity_poly.entity_id
_entity_poly.type
_entity_poly.pdbx_seq_one_letter_code
_entity_poly.pdbx_strand_id
1 'polypeptide(L)' 'VVEALKKVKFTTTLGEQVWFDSTGATAAKYDVVNWEQGFNGKVQFKVLGYYDASLPSGQQFVLSAEDIVWAGEKLE' A
#
# COMPACT_ATOMS: atom_id res chain seq x y z
N VAL A 1 -18.79 24.08 0.69
CA VAL A 1 -17.49 23.39 0.52
C VAL A 1 -17.31 22.26 1.53
N VAL A 2 -17.34 22.53 2.84
CA VAL A 2 -17.11 21.49 3.89
C VAL A 2 -18.13 20.35 3.85
N GLU A 3 -19.42 20.63 3.63
CA GLU A 3 -20.45 19.58 3.52
C GLU A 3 -20.28 18.69 2.27
N ALA A 4 -19.71 19.24 1.19
CA ALA A 4 -19.45 18.47 -0.01
C ALA A 4 -18.37 17.42 0.24
N LEU A 5 -17.28 17.79 0.94
CA LEU A 5 -16.18 16.89 1.28
C LEU A 5 -16.62 15.66 2.07
N LYS A 6 -17.66 15.78 2.91
CA LYS A 6 -18.25 14.65 3.66
C LYS A 6 -18.99 13.63 2.78
N LYS A 7 -19.27 13.97 1.52
CA LYS A 7 -20.02 13.13 0.56
C LYS A 7 -19.18 12.73 -0.65
N VAL A 8 -17.90 13.14 -0.67
CA VAL A 8 -17.01 12.83 -1.78
C VAL A 8 -16.63 11.35 -1.72
N LYS A 9 -16.87 10.67 -2.84
CA LYS A 9 -16.38 9.34 -3.14
C LYS A 9 -15.94 9.34 -4.59
N PHE A 10 -14.65 9.14 -4.84
CA PHE A 10 -14.09 9.17 -6.19
C PHE A 10 -13.00 8.13 -6.34
N THR A 11 -12.63 7.87 -7.59
CA THR A 11 -11.54 6.98 -7.95
C THR A 11 -10.40 7.84 -8.51
N THR A 12 -9.19 7.65 -8.01
CA THR A 12 -7.99 8.33 -8.54
C THR A 12 -7.68 7.82 -9.94
N THR A 13 -6.82 8.53 -10.67
CA THR A 13 -6.33 8.05 -11.97
C THR A 13 -5.55 6.74 -11.88
N LEU A 14 -5.10 6.37 -10.67
CA LEU A 14 -4.43 5.10 -10.38
C LEU A 14 -5.41 3.98 -9.97
N GLY A 15 -6.72 4.25 -9.98
CA GLY A 15 -7.76 3.25 -9.66
C GLY A 15 -8.11 3.15 -8.18
N GLU A 16 -7.50 3.95 -7.30
CA GLU A 16 -7.77 3.91 -5.87
C GLU A 16 -9.06 4.61 -5.53
N GLN A 17 -9.93 3.96 -4.74
CA GLN A 17 -11.13 4.61 -4.24
C GLN A 17 -10.81 5.43 -2.98
N VAL A 18 -11.23 6.69 -2.97
CA VAL A 18 -11.04 7.64 -1.87
C VAL A 18 -12.40 8.13 -1.37
N TRP A 19 -12.60 8.07 -0.06
CA TRP A 19 -13.79 8.56 0.63
C TRP A 19 -13.44 8.93 2.08
N PHE A 20 -14.32 9.71 2.71
CA PHE A 20 -14.14 10.16 4.09
C PHE A 20 -15.28 9.64 4.96
N ASP A 21 -14.97 9.24 6.18
CA ASP A 21 -15.96 8.90 7.18
C ASP A 21 -16.62 10.15 7.80
N SER A 22 -17.53 9.95 8.75
CA SER A 22 -18.24 11.05 9.42
C SER A 22 -17.32 12.02 10.18
N THR A 23 -16.12 11.58 10.56
CA THR A 23 -15.09 12.41 11.23
C THR A 23 -14.23 13.17 10.23
N GLY A 24 -14.28 12.82 8.95
CA GLY A 24 -13.43 13.35 7.90
C GLY A 24 -12.13 12.56 7.71
N ALA A 25 -11.99 11.39 8.34
CA ALA A 25 -10.84 10.52 8.15
C ALA A 25 -11.05 9.59 6.93
N THR A 26 -9.96 9.22 6.27
CA THR A 26 -9.95 8.16 5.23
C THR A 26 -9.40 6.88 5.83
N ALA A 27 -9.78 5.73 5.28
CA ALA A 27 -9.14 4.47 5.62
C ALA A 27 -7.64 4.53 5.26
N ALA A 28 -6.79 4.05 6.17
CA ALA A 28 -5.36 4.00 5.96
C ALA A 28 -5.01 2.92 4.92
N LYS A 29 -4.17 3.29 3.95
CA LYS A 29 -3.64 2.38 2.93
C LYS A 29 -2.13 2.58 2.83
N TYR A 30 -1.39 1.49 2.80
CA TYR A 30 0.08 1.50 2.77
C TYR A 30 0.61 0.42 1.84
N ASP A 31 1.69 0.73 1.11
CA ASP A 31 2.48 -0.29 0.44
C ASP A 31 3.40 -0.99 1.44
N VAL A 32 3.57 -2.30 1.25
CA VAL A 32 4.60 -3.09 1.94
C VAL A 32 5.81 -3.15 1.02
N VAL A 33 6.91 -2.52 1.45
CA VAL A 33 8.13 -2.40 0.64
C VAL A 33 9.26 -3.25 1.22
N ASN A 34 9.94 -3.99 0.35
CA ASN A 34 11.20 -4.65 0.67
C ASN A 34 12.38 -3.79 0.24
N TRP A 35 13.39 -3.74 1.09
CA TRP A 35 14.62 -2.98 0.86
C TRP A 35 15.68 -3.94 0.33
N GLU A 36 15.96 -3.86 -0.97
CA GLU A 36 16.80 -4.83 -1.67
C GLU A 36 18.06 -4.16 -2.21
N GLN A 37 19.16 -4.91 -2.29
CA GLN A 37 20.36 -4.40 -2.96
C GLN A 37 20.22 -4.60 -4.47
N GLY A 38 20.10 -3.50 -5.21
CA GLY A 38 20.09 -3.54 -6.67
C GLY A 38 21.46 -3.91 -7.24
N PHE A 39 21.49 -4.30 -8.52
CA PHE A 39 22.72 -4.70 -9.24
C PHE A 39 23.85 -3.67 -9.23
N ASN A 40 23.51 -2.39 -9.05
CA ASN A 40 24.48 -1.29 -8.95
C ASN A 40 24.99 -1.05 -7.51
N GLY A 41 24.67 -1.96 -6.58
CA GLY A 41 25.01 -1.87 -5.16
C GLY A 41 24.16 -0.89 -4.35
N LYS A 42 23.21 -0.18 -4.96
CA LYS A 42 22.32 0.77 -4.26
C LYS A 42 21.06 0.08 -3.75
N VAL A 43 20.49 0.62 -2.67
CA VAL A 43 19.19 0.17 -2.15
C VAL A 43 18.08 0.49 -3.15
N GLN A 44 17.21 -0.47 -3.41
CA GLN A 44 15.98 -0.35 -4.18
C GLN A 44 14.80 -0.73 -3.29
N PHE A 45 13.65 -0.09 -3.51
CA PHE A 45 12.42 -0.37 -2.79
C PHE A 45 11.47 -1.10 -3.73
N LYS A 46 11.24 -2.38 -3.48
CA LYS A 46 10.30 -3.20 -4.25
C LYS A 46 9.00 -3.31 -3.46
N VAL A 47 7.87 -2.93 -4.06
CA VAL A 47 6.55 -3.15 -3.44
C VAL A 47 6.23 -4.63 -3.56
N LEU A 48 5.97 -5.28 -2.42
CA LEU A 48 5.65 -6.71 -2.32
C LEU A 48 4.20 -6.98 -1.92
N GLY A 49 3.46 -5.92 -1.62
CA GLY A 49 2.13 -6.07 -1.06
C GLY A 49 1.59 -4.75 -0.56
N TYR A 50 0.48 -4.83 0.17
CA TYR A 50 -0.19 -3.67 0.71
C TYR A 50 -0.93 -4.00 2.01
N TYR A 51 -1.21 -2.94 2.76
CA TYR A 51 -2.19 -2.93 3.84
C TYR A 51 -3.34 -1.99 3.46
N ASP A 52 -4.59 -2.45 3.50
CA ASP A 52 -5.80 -1.64 3.30
C ASP A 52 -6.75 -1.81 4.49
N ALA A 53 -6.81 -0.78 5.35
CA ALA A 53 -7.64 -0.77 6.55
C ALA A 53 -9.14 -0.81 6.25
N SER A 54 -9.56 -0.52 5.01
CA SER A 54 -10.98 -0.55 4.61
C SER A 54 -11.54 -1.95 4.39
N LEU A 55 -10.66 -2.96 4.27
CA LEU A 55 -11.05 -4.34 4.03
C LEU A 55 -11.46 -5.07 5.32
N PRO A 56 -12.24 -6.16 5.22
CA PRO A 56 -12.58 -7.00 6.37
C PRO A 56 -11.35 -7.56 7.09
N SER A 57 -11.50 -7.84 8.39
CA SER A 57 -10.45 -8.48 9.17
C SER A 57 -9.95 -9.77 8.50
N GLY A 58 -8.62 -9.92 8.43
CA GLY A 58 -7.96 -11.03 7.74
C GLY A 58 -7.74 -10.81 6.24
N GLN A 59 -8.30 -9.76 5.63
CA GLN A 59 -8.08 -9.41 4.21
C GLN A 59 -7.29 -8.11 4.05
N GLN A 60 -7.00 -7.42 5.16
CA GLN A 60 -6.37 -6.10 5.16
C GLN A 60 -4.90 -6.15 4.73
N PHE A 61 -4.22 -7.29 4.86
CA PHE A 61 -2.79 -7.42 4.56
C PHE A 61 -2.58 -8.48 3.49
N VAL A 62 -1.96 -8.08 2.39
CA VAL A 62 -1.58 -8.96 1.27
C VAL A 62 -0.09 -8.80 1.03
N LEU A 63 0.62 -9.92 0.90
CA LEU A 63 2.06 -9.97 0.71
C LEU A 63 2.43 -11.12 -0.21
N SER A 64 3.19 -10.83 -1.26
CA SER A 64 3.88 -11.82 -2.08
C SER A 64 5.12 -12.31 -1.33
N ALA A 65 4.95 -13.30 -0.47
CA ALA A 65 6.03 -13.81 0.36
C ALA A 65 7.16 -14.46 -0.47
N GLU A 66 6.83 -15.06 -1.62
CA GLU A 66 7.83 -15.62 -2.54
C GLU A 66 8.75 -14.58 -3.20
N ASP A 67 8.37 -13.30 -3.19
CA ASP A 67 9.11 -12.21 -3.83
C ASP A 67 10.09 -11.51 -2.87
N ILE A 68 10.12 -11.91 -1.60
CA ILE A 68 11.01 -11.33 -0.59
C ILE A 68 12.44 -11.82 -0.81
N VAL A 69 13.37 -10.87 -0.94
CA VAL A 69 14.81 -11.14 -0.89
C VAL A 69 15.32 -10.80 0.51
N TRP A 70 15.82 -11.80 1.23
CA TRP A 70 16.38 -11.61 2.56
C TRP A 70 17.86 -11.21 2.51
N ALA A 71 18.32 -10.54 3.58
CA ALA A 71 19.72 -10.15 3.70
C ALA A 71 20.64 -11.38 3.63
N GLY A 72 21.56 -11.39 2.66
CA GLY A 72 22.48 -12.49 2.43
C GLY A 72 22.03 -13.50 1.38
N GLU A 73 20.78 -13.42 0.90
CA GLU A 73 20.37 -14.14 -0.29
C GLU A 73 20.96 -13.48 -1.54
N LYS A 74 21.50 -14.30 -2.43
CA LYS A 74 22.02 -13.85 -3.72
C LYS A 74 20.92 -14.10 -4.74
N LEU A 75 20.43 -13.04 -5.37
CA LEU A 75 19.68 -13.18 -6.61
C LEU A 75 20.64 -13.78 -7.65
N GLU A 76 20.41 -15.03 -8.05
CA GLU A 76 21.17 -15.68 -9.13
C GLU A 76 20.87 -15.04 -10.49
#